data_AF-A0A0J6KH31-F1
#
_entry.id   AF-A0A0J6KH31-F1
#
_cell.length_a   1.000
_cell.length_b   1.000
_cell.length_c   1.000
_cell.angle_alpha   90.00
_cell.angle_beta   90.00
_cell.angle_gamma   90.00
#
_symmetry.space_group_name_H-M   'P 1'
#
loop_
_entity.id
_entity.type
_entity.pdbx_description
1 polymer ?
#
loop_
_entity_poly.entity_id
_entity_poly.type
_entity_poly.pdbx_seq_one_letter_code
_entity_poly.pdbx_strand_id
1 'polypeptide(L)' 'MRISEDEFALDVIDGEPAIITQPCMIGQPGSEWEGSPVFKKTYLLELISRSLEHDVIKLEDIQSLIQKTGQRR' A
#
# COMPACT_ATOMS: atom_id res chain seq x y z
N MET A 1 2.23 12.43 -5.22
CA MET A 1 3.01 11.29 -5.76
C MET A 1 1.99 10.32 -6.28
N ARG A 2 2.11 9.94 -7.55
CA ARG A 2 1.22 9.00 -8.24
C ARG A 2 2.09 7.79 -8.59
N ILE A 3 1.63 6.58 -8.28
CA ILE A 3 2.35 5.35 -8.62
C ILE A 3 2.00 5.07 -10.08
N SER A 4 3.00 5.14 -10.93
CA SER A 4 2.88 4.85 -12.37
C SER A 4 2.76 3.35 -12.62
N GLU A 5 2.23 2.96 -13.77
CA GLU A 5 1.98 1.55 -14.12
C GLU A 5 3.27 0.72 -14.26
N ASP A 6 4.40 1.37 -14.50
CA ASP A 6 5.73 0.76 -14.53
C ASP A 6 6.40 0.68 -13.14
N GLU A 7 5.82 1.28 -12.12
CA GLU A 7 6.34 1.29 -10.74
C GLU A 7 5.78 0.16 -9.86
N PHE A 8 4.84 -0.64 -10.40
CA PHE A 8 4.29 -1.81 -9.71
C PHE A 8 4.08 -3.01 -10.63
N ALA A 9 3.90 -4.17 -10.01
CA ALA A 9 3.46 -5.40 -10.64
C ALA A 9 2.31 -6.02 -9.83
N LEU A 10 1.54 -6.87 -10.49
CA LEU A 10 0.47 -7.66 -9.87
C LEU A 10 0.86 -9.12 -9.92
N ASP A 11 0.60 -9.84 -8.84
CA ASP A 11 0.83 -11.29 -8.77
C ASP A 11 -0.11 -11.94 -7.75
N VAL A 12 0.04 -13.25 -7.58
CA VAL A 12 -0.55 -14.03 -6.50
C VAL A 12 0.59 -14.60 -5.64
N ILE A 13 0.69 -14.14 -4.39
CA ILE A 13 1.70 -14.61 -3.44
C ILE A 13 0.99 -15.41 -2.36
N ASP A 14 1.44 -16.64 -2.12
CA ASP A 14 0.85 -17.56 -1.13
C ASP A 14 -0.67 -17.77 -1.29
N GLY A 15 -1.18 -17.62 -2.52
CA GLY A 15 -2.60 -17.77 -2.85
C GLY A 15 -3.44 -16.48 -2.71
N GLU A 16 -2.82 -15.36 -2.35
CA GLU A 16 -3.49 -14.06 -2.21
C GLU A 16 -3.09 -13.09 -3.33
N PRO A 17 -4.04 -12.34 -3.92
CA PRO A 17 -3.73 -11.24 -4.84
C PRO A 17 -2.80 -10.23 -4.16
N ALA A 18 -1.75 -9.81 -4.87
CA ALA A 18 -0.74 -8.91 -4.35
C ALA A 18 -0.41 -7.79 -5.34
N ILE A 19 -0.20 -6.59 -4.83
CA ILE A 19 0.47 -5.49 -5.53
C ILE A 19 1.90 -5.39 -5.03
N ILE A 20 2.85 -5.61 -5.93
CA ILE A 20 4.29 -5.57 -5.66
C ILE A 20 4.79 -4.21 -6.12
N THR A 21 5.39 -3.45 -5.22
CA THR A 21 5.96 -2.13 -5.53
C THR A 21 7.45 -2.12 -5.30
N GLN A 22 8.19 -1.35 -6.09
CA GLN A 22 9.57 -1.06 -5.74
C GLN A 22 9.60 -0.25 -4.42
N PRO A 23 10.69 -0.30 -3.61
CA PRO A 23 10.82 0.56 -2.45
C PRO A 23 10.85 2.03 -2.89
N CYS A 24 9.71 2.71 -2.86
CA CYS A 24 9.61 4.05 -3.45
C CYS A 24 10.39 5.09 -2.64
N MET A 25 10.61 4.86 -1.34
CA MET A 25 11.38 5.75 -0.47
C MET A 25 12.10 4.92 0.60
N ILE A 26 13.43 4.89 0.51
CA ILE A 26 14.30 4.47 1.60
C ILE A 26 14.68 5.72 2.40
N GLY A 27 14.65 5.61 3.73
CA GLY A 27 15.12 6.68 4.61
C GLY A 27 16.56 7.08 4.26
N GLN A 28 16.79 8.38 4.17
CA GLN A 28 18.05 8.92 3.66
C GLN A 28 19.20 8.66 4.63
N PRO A 29 20.44 8.55 4.14
CA PRO A 29 21.62 8.51 4.98
C PRO A 29 21.65 9.67 5.98
N GLY A 30 21.96 9.37 7.25
CA GLY A 30 21.99 10.32 8.35
C GLY A 30 20.63 10.65 8.97
N SER A 31 19.53 10.04 8.51
CA SER A 31 18.22 10.17 9.16
C SER A 31 17.99 9.07 10.20
N GLU A 32 17.09 9.31 11.17
CA GLU A 32 16.65 8.28 12.13
C GLU A 32 16.10 7.02 11.43
N TRP A 33 15.63 7.17 10.20
CA TRP A 33 14.98 6.12 9.41
C TRP A 33 15.88 5.57 8.32
N GLU A 34 17.19 5.83 8.36
CA GLU A 34 18.16 5.38 7.36
C GLU A 34 18.00 3.89 7.05
N GLY A 35 17.92 3.55 5.77
CA GLY A 35 17.76 2.17 5.30
C GLY A 35 16.35 1.57 5.47
N SER A 36 15.44 2.27 6.15
CA SER A 36 14.07 1.79 6.36
C SER A 36 13.15 2.16 5.19
N PRO A 37 12.19 1.30 4.81
CA PRO A 37 11.10 1.67 3.91
C PRO A 37 10.20 2.73 4.57
N VAL A 38 9.91 3.81 3.83
CA VAL A 38 9.09 4.93 4.33
C VAL A 38 7.79 5.01 3.56
N PHE A 39 6.67 4.83 4.26
CA PHE A 39 5.31 4.92 3.71
C PHE A 39 4.64 6.23 4.12
N LYS A 40 4.64 7.22 3.23
CA LYS A 40 3.92 8.49 3.48
C LYS A 40 2.42 8.31 3.23
N LYS A 41 1.59 9.15 3.87
CA LYS A 41 0.13 9.18 3.67
C LYS A 41 -0.29 9.13 2.20
N THR A 42 0.33 9.96 1.35
CA THR A 42 0.01 10.04 -0.08
C THR A 42 0.32 8.73 -0.81
N TYR A 43 1.43 8.07 -0.45
CA TYR A 43 1.81 6.78 -1.02
C TYR A 43 0.82 5.68 -0.61
N LEU A 44 0.43 5.64 0.67
CA LEU A 44 -0.56 4.68 1.16
C LEU A 44 -1.93 4.83 0.47
N LEU A 45 -2.40 6.07 0.29
CA LEU A 45 -3.67 6.32 -0.40
C LEU A 45 -3.62 5.89 -1.87
N GLU A 46 -2.50 6.13 -2.55
CA GLU A 46 -2.31 5.71 -3.93
C GLU A 46 -2.23 4.18 -4.06
N LEU A 47 -1.52 3.51 -3.14
CA LEU A 47 -1.49 2.04 -3.07
C LEU A 47 -2.90 1.45 -2.90
N ILE A 48 -3.70 2.01 -2.00
CA ILE A 48 -5.10 1.57 -1.82
C ILE A 48 -5.89 1.79 -3.11
N SER A 49 -5.74 2.95 -3.75
CA SER A 49 -6.42 3.25 -5.01
C SER A 49 -6.07 2.24 -6.11
N ARG A 50 -4.79 1.94 -6.31
CA ARG A 50 -4.34 0.94 -7.30
C ARG A 50 -4.78 -0.47 -6.93
N SER A 51 -4.75 -0.81 -5.65
CA SER A 51 -5.22 -2.12 -5.18
C SER A 51 -6.71 -2.34 -5.46
N LEU A 52 -7.53 -1.29 -5.33
CA LEU A 52 -8.95 -1.32 -5.68
C LEU A 52 -9.16 -1.39 -7.20
N GLU A 53 -8.39 -0.61 -7.97
CA GLU A 53 -8.46 -0.60 -9.45
C GLU A 53 -8.19 -1.99 -10.05
N HIS A 54 -7.34 -2.78 -9.40
CA HIS A 54 -6.91 -4.10 -9.87
C HIS A 54 -7.49 -5.27 -9.06
N ASP A 55 -8.53 -5.04 -8.26
CA ASP A 55 -9.19 -6.06 -7.44
C ASP A 55 -8.26 -6.85 -6.49
N VAL A 56 -7.11 -6.28 -6.13
CA VAL A 56 -6.20 -6.82 -5.10
C VAL A 56 -6.84 -6.69 -3.71
N ILE A 57 -7.52 -5.56 -3.48
CA ILE A 57 -8.36 -5.34 -2.30
C ILE A 57 -9.76 -5.03 -2.82
N LYS A 58 -10.80 -5.58 -2.19
CA LYS A 58 -12.18 -5.21 -2.51
C LYS A 58 -12.65 -4.06 -1.62
N LEU A 59 -13.61 -3.28 -2.13
CA LEU A 59 -14.21 -2.20 -1.36
C LEU A 59 -14.84 -2.68 -0.04
N GLU A 60 -15.46 -3.87 -0.06
CA GLU A 60 -16.04 -4.51 1.12
C GLU A 60 -15.02 -4.82 2.22
N ASP A 61 -13.77 -5.16 1.85
CA ASP A 61 -12.69 -5.40 2.80
C ASP A 61 -12.37 -4.13 3.59
N ILE A 62 -12.28 -2.99 2.89
CA ILE A 62 -12.02 -1.67 3.50
C ILE A 62 -13.17 -1.27 4.41
N GLN A 63 -14.42 -1.43 3.97
CA GLN A 63 -15.60 -1.10 4.76
C GLN A 63 -15.65 -1.93 6.06
N SER A 64 -15.36 -3.23 5.97
CA SER A 64 -15.26 -4.11 7.15
C SER A 64 -14.18 -3.64 8.12
N LEU A 65 -13.03 -3.21 7.59
CA LEU A 65 -11.89 -2.72 8.38
C LEU A 65 -12.22 -1.42 9.12
N ILE A 66 -12.92 -0.49 8.45
CA ILE A 66 -13.39 0.77 9.05
C ILE A 66 -14.38 0.49 10.18
N GLN A 67 -15.35 -0.41 9.97
CA GLN A 67 -16.33 -0.77 11.01
C GLN A 67 -15.65 -1.38 12.25
N LYS A 68 -14.70 -2.29 12.04
CA LYS A 68 -13.93 -2.91 13.14
C LYS A 68 -13.08 -1.89 13.92
N THR A 69 -12.51 -0.91 13.23
CA THR A 69 -11.64 0.10 13.85
C THR A 69 -12.46 1.19 14.56
N GLY A 70 -13.62 1.54 14.01
CA GLY A 70 -14.56 2.50 14.59
C GLY A 70 -15.23 2.01 15.88
N GLN A 71 -15.39 0.70 16.04
CA GLN A 71 -15.90 0.08 17.28
C GLN A 71 -14.89 0.02 18.44
N ARG A 72 -13.61 0.28 18.17
CA ARG A 72 -12.54 0.29 19.19
C ARG A 72 -12.27 1.68 19.78
N ARG A 73 -13.13 2.66 19.49
CA ARG A 73 -13.06 4.03 20.01
C ARG A 73 -14.19 4.32 20.98
#